data_AF-A0A3L7U9B7-F1
#
_entry.id   AF-A0A3L7U9B7-F1
#
_cell.length_a   1.000
_cell.length_b   1.000
_cell.length_c   1.000
_cell.angle_alpha   90.00
_cell.angle_beta   90.00
_cell.angle_gamma   90.00
#
_symmetry.space_group_name_H-M   'P 1'
#
loop_
_entity.id
_entity.type
_entity.pdbx_description
1 polymer ?
#
loop_
_entity_poly.entity_id
_entity_poly.type
_entity_poly.pdbx_seq_one_letter_code
_entity_poly.pdbx_strand_id
1 'polypeptide(L)'
;MKTIICSIALVFIGTIASATADDAAFAKWEKDIAAIEAKIAAGESPQGSILFVGSSSIRLWKLKESFPKRVTSNHGFGGSQLADNVHFFERIIAPVNPSMIVVYAGDNDEMIVP
;
A
#
# COMPACT_ATOMS: atom_id res chain seq x y z
N MET A 1 16.57 -4.56 -58.92
CA MET A 1 15.24 -4.40 -58.32
C MET A 1 15.38 -4.51 -56.81
N LYS A 2 14.98 -3.48 -56.07
CA LYS A 2 15.11 -3.34 -54.62
C LYS A 2 13.79 -3.82 -53.99
N THR A 3 13.84 -4.75 -53.05
CA THR A 3 12.68 -5.05 -52.19
C THR A 3 13.12 -4.85 -50.75
N ILE A 4 12.71 -3.71 -50.19
CA ILE A 4 12.91 -3.32 -48.79
C ILE A 4 11.74 -3.94 -48.02
N ILE A 5 12.02 -4.81 -47.05
CA ILE A 5 11.01 -5.30 -46.11
C ILE A 5 11.07 -4.38 -44.89
N CYS A 6 10.00 -3.62 -44.69
CA CYS A 6 9.78 -2.71 -43.57
C CYS A 6 9.86 -3.43 -42.23
N SER A 7 10.80 -3.04 -41.38
CA SER A 7 10.79 -3.37 -39.95
C SER A 7 9.64 -2.62 -39.28
N ILE A 8 8.66 -3.35 -38.73
CA ILE A 8 7.63 -2.80 -37.84
C ILE A 8 8.31 -2.48 -36.52
N ALA A 9 8.55 -1.19 -36.25
CA ALA A 9 8.97 -0.73 -34.94
C ALA A 9 7.74 -0.69 -34.01
N LEU A 10 7.72 -1.55 -33.00
CA LEU A 10 6.71 -1.52 -31.95
C LEU A 10 7.04 -0.33 -31.03
N VAL A 11 6.34 0.78 -31.20
CA VAL A 11 6.46 1.94 -30.30
C VAL A 11 5.72 1.62 -29.01
N PHE A 12 6.46 1.30 -27.95
CA PHE A 12 5.93 1.32 -26.59
C PHE A 12 5.68 2.78 -26.22
N ILE A 13 4.44 3.23 -26.36
CA ILE A 13 4.00 4.51 -25.78
C ILE A 13 3.94 4.26 -24.27
N GLY A 14 5.03 4.60 -23.58
CA GLY A 14 5.04 4.64 -22.12
C GLY A 14 4.03 5.70 -21.68
N THR A 15 2.97 5.28 -21.01
CA THR A 15 2.10 6.19 -20.28
C THR A 15 2.91 6.79 -19.15
N ILE A 16 3.34 8.05 -19.29
CA ILE A 16 3.85 8.81 -18.16
C ILE A 16 2.65 9.07 -17.27
N ALA A 17 2.52 8.31 -16.18
CA ALA A 17 1.54 8.60 -15.15
C ALA A 17 1.85 10.00 -14.59
N SER A 18 0.93 10.94 -14.80
CA SER A 18 1.04 12.28 -14.24
C SER A 18 0.60 12.18 -12.79
N ALA A 19 1.55 12.27 -11.85
CA ALA A 19 1.23 12.35 -10.44
C ALA A 19 0.40 13.61 -10.19
N THR A 20 -0.75 13.46 -9.55
CA THR A 20 -1.65 14.55 -9.20
C THR A 20 -1.10 15.34 -7.99
N ALA A 21 -1.61 16.54 -7.74
CA ALA A 21 -1.25 17.30 -6.54
C ALA A 21 -1.59 16.53 -5.25
N ASP A 22 -2.59 15.66 -5.31
CA ASP A 22 -2.94 14.75 -4.22
C ASP A 22 -1.83 13.73 -3.97
N ASP A 23 -1.24 13.14 -5.02
CA ASP A 23 -0.11 12.18 -4.90
C ASP A 23 1.11 12.81 -4.23
N ALA A 24 1.35 14.11 -4.43
CA ALA A 24 2.43 14.83 -3.76
C ALA A 24 2.21 14.92 -2.23
N ALA A 25 0.96 15.00 -1.77
CA ALA A 25 0.65 14.98 -0.34
C ALA A 25 0.98 13.61 0.27
N PHE A 26 0.69 12.51 -0.45
CA PHE A 26 0.93 11.14 -0.04
C PHE A 26 2.40 10.69 -0.18
N ALA A 27 3.22 11.42 -0.94
CA ALA A 27 4.62 11.06 -1.19
C ALA A 27 5.47 10.90 0.08
N LYS A 28 5.13 11.59 1.18
CA LYS A 28 5.90 11.53 2.44
C LYS A 28 5.82 10.15 3.14
N TRP A 29 4.86 9.30 2.77
CA TRP A 29 4.74 7.93 3.31
C TRP A 29 5.30 6.85 2.39
N GLU A 30 5.77 7.19 1.19
CA GLU A 30 6.25 6.21 0.20
C GLU A 30 7.31 5.26 0.77
N LYS A 31 8.18 5.74 1.65
CA LYS A 31 9.18 4.88 2.31
C LYS A 31 8.53 3.80 3.17
N ASP A 32 7.48 4.15 3.91
CA ASP A 32 6.75 3.19 4.74
C ASP A 32 5.93 2.22 3.88
N ILE A 33 5.29 2.72 2.82
CA ILE A 33 4.51 1.91 1.88
C ILE A 33 5.40 0.91 1.16
N ALA A 34 6.55 1.34 0.64
CA ALA A 34 7.53 0.44 0.02
C ALA A 34 8.04 -0.64 0.99
N ALA A 35 8.17 -0.33 2.28
CA ALA A 35 8.53 -1.31 3.29
C ALA A 35 7.41 -2.35 3.53
N ILE A 36 6.14 -1.95 3.44
CA ILE A 36 5.01 -2.87 3.52
C ILE A 36 4.93 -3.73 2.24
N GLU A 37 5.10 -3.15 1.06
CA GLU A 37 5.17 -3.87 -0.22
C GLU A 37 6.29 -4.92 -0.21
N ALA A 38 7.47 -4.57 0.32
CA ALA A 38 8.57 -5.52 0.46
C ALA A 38 8.20 -6.71 1.37
N LYS A 39 7.47 -6.47 2.47
CA LYS A 39 6.97 -7.55 3.34
C LYS A 39 5.94 -8.44 2.64
N ILE A 40 5.06 -7.85 1.82
CA ILE A 40 4.11 -8.61 1.00
C ILE A 40 4.88 -9.50 0.01
N ALA A 41 5.84 -8.92 -0.72
CA ALA A 41 6.66 -9.64 -1.69
C ALA A 41 7.52 -10.75 -1.06
N ALA A 42 8.00 -10.54 0.18
CA ALA A 42 8.75 -11.53 0.95
C ALA A 42 7.86 -12.65 1.54
N GLY A 43 6.53 -12.58 1.39
CA GLY A 43 5.60 -13.56 1.95
C GLY A 43 5.33 -13.40 3.45
N GLU A 44 5.75 -12.29 4.07
CA GLU A 44 5.49 -11.98 5.48
C GLU A 44 4.03 -11.51 5.71
N SER A 45 3.33 -11.14 4.64
CA SER A 45 1.89 -10.88 4.62
C SER A 45 1.18 -11.86 3.69
N PRO A 46 1.02 -13.13 4.08
CA PRO A 46 0.45 -14.15 3.22
C PRO A 46 -1.03 -13.86 2.93
N GLN A 47 -1.51 -14.37 1.80
CA GLN A 47 -2.90 -14.19 1.38
C GLN A 47 -3.88 -14.70 2.45
N GLY A 48 -4.98 -13.98 2.66
CA GLY A 48 -6.00 -14.34 3.63
C GLY A 48 -5.62 -14.08 5.10
N SER A 49 -4.45 -13.50 5.37
CA SER A 49 -4.10 -13.05 6.74
C SER A 49 -5.06 -11.98 7.26
N ILE A 50 -5.15 -11.85 8.59
CA ILE A 50 -5.87 -10.75 9.24
C ILE A 50 -4.96 -9.53 9.19
N LEU A 51 -5.39 -8.49 8.47
CA LEU A 51 -4.63 -7.25 8.36
C LEU A 51 -4.98 -6.28 9.48
N PHE A 52 -3.96 -5.69 10.08
CA PHE A 52 -4.09 -4.58 11.00
C PHE A 52 -3.61 -3.31 10.29
N VAL A 53 -4.52 -2.35 10.12
CA VAL A 53 -4.33 -1.15 9.31
C VAL A 53 -4.57 0.10 10.16
N GLY A 54 -3.72 1.11 10.01
CA GLY A 54 -3.81 2.35 10.77
C GLY A 54 -2.47 3.04 10.97
N SER A 55 -2.40 3.87 12.03
CA SER A 55 -1.25 4.74 12.27
C SER A 55 -0.19 4.12 13.21
N SER A 56 0.43 4.93 14.08
CA SER A 56 1.47 4.50 15.02
C SER A 56 1.00 3.43 16.00
N SER A 57 -0.23 3.53 16.51
CA SER A 57 -0.80 2.55 17.44
C SER A 57 -0.86 1.15 16.82
N ILE A 58 -1.27 1.07 15.56
CA ILE A 58 -1.24 -0.19 14.81
C ILE A 58 0.19 -0.58 14.51
N ARG A 59 1.01 0.30 13.93
CA ARG A 59 2.41 0.02 13.54
C ARG A 59 3.23 -0.59 14.67
N LEU A 60 3.01 -0.14 15.90
CA LEU A 60 3.75 -0.58 17.09
C LEU A 60 3.11 -1.79 17.79
N TRP A 61 1.92 -2.22 17.38
CA TRP A 61 1.25 -3.36 17.99
C TRP A 61 2.00 -4.66 17.67
N LYS A 62 2.45 -5.33 18.73
CA LYS A 62 3.09 -6.65 18.69
C LYS A 62 2.07 -7.77 18.43
N LEU A 63 1.72 -7.95 17.16
CA LEU A 63 0.67 -8.89 16.77
C LEU A 63 1.00 -10.36 17.08
N LYS A 64 2.25 -10.80 16.91
CA LYS A 64 2.65 -12.19 17.24
C LYS A 64 2.46 -12.52 18.71
N GLU A 65 2.71 -11.56 19.60
CA GLU A 65 2.52 -11.71 21.05
C GLU A 65 1.03 -11.67 21.42
N SER A 66 0.25 -10.79 20.76
CA SER A 66 -1.17 -10.58 21.07
C SER A 66 -2.08 -11.66 20.47
N PHE A 67 -1.70 -12.21 19.31
CA PHE A 67 -2.49 -13.16 18.53
C PHE A 67 -1.67 -14.39 18.09
N PRO A 68 -1.06 -15.13 19.03
CA PRO A 68 -0.09 -16.19 18.71
C PRO A 68 -0.67 -17.37 17.92
N LYS A 69 -2.00 -17.50 17.84
CA LYS A 69 -2.72 -18.56 17.12
C LYS A 69 -3.39 -18.08 15.84
N ARG A 70 -3.10 -16.85 15.39
CA ARG A 70 -3.71 -16.27 14.19
C ARG A 70 -2.60 -15.86 13.21
N VAL A 71 -2.91 -15.96 11.92
CA VAL A 71 -2.04 -15.40 10.88
C VAL A 71 -2.42 -13.94 10.71
N THR A 72 -1.57 -13.05 11.23
CA THR A 72 -1.81 -11.61 11.25
C THR A 72 -0.66 -10.85 10.61
N SER A 73 -0.95 -9.75 9.93
CA SER A 73 0.07 -8.89 9.33
C SER A 73 -0.19 -7.42 9.64
N ASN A 74 0.90 -6.71 9.97
CA ASN A 74 0.85 -5.32 10.41
C ASN A 74 1.18 -4.39 9.24
N HIS A 75 0.18 -3.64 8.80
CA HIS A 75 0.25 -2.69 7.70
C HIS A 75 0.11 -1.24 8.20
N GLY A 76 0.45 -0.99 9.46
CA GLY A 76 0.45 0.34 10.03
C GLY A 76 1.68 1.15 9.65
N PHE A 77 1.48 2.43 9.34
CA PHE A 77 2.53 3.40 9.02
C PHE A 77 2.34 4.70 9.81
N GLY A 78 3.44 5.30 10.28
CA GLY A 78 3.37 6.33 11.33
C GLY A 78 2.72 7.64 10.88
N GLY A 79 1.90 8.24 11.75
CA GLY A 79 1.30 9.56 11.49
C GLY A 79 0.24 9.58 10.39
N SER A 80 -0.23 8.41 9.94
CA SER A 80 -1.27 8.30 8.91
C SER A 80 -2.66 8.69 9.41
N GLN A 81 -3.43 9.29 8.53
CA GLN A 81 -4.87 9.53 8.61
C GLN A 81 -5.62 8.38 7.96
N LEU A 82 -6.94 8.30 8.17
CA LEU A 82 -7.77 7.30 7.48
C LEU A 82 -7.67 7.44 5.96
N ALA A 83 -7.62 8.68 5.44
CA ALA A 83 -7.50 8.97 4.01
C ALA A 83 -6.22 8.38 3.40
N ASP A 84 -5.09 8.40 4.11
CA ASP A 84 -3.83 7.80 3.63
C ASP A 84 -3.95 6.28 3.47
N ASN A 85 -4.63 5.62 4.42
CA ASN A 85 -4.87 4.17 4.35
C ASN A 85 -5.76 3.80 3.16
N VAL A 86 -6.74 4.66 2.83
CA VAL A 86 -7.59 4.49 1.65
C VAL A 86 -6.80 4.74 0.37
N HIS A 87 -5.99 5.79 0.31
CA HIS A 87 -5.16 6.12 -0.85
C HIS A 87 -4.23 4.95 -1.23
N PHE A 88 -3.59 4.32 -0.24
CA PHE A 88 -2.67 3.20 -0.47
C PHE A 88 -3.35 1.82 -0.50
N PHE A 89 -4.68 1.73 -0.50
CA PHE A 89 -5.43 0.47 -0.42
C PHE A 89 -4.97 -0.57 -1.46
N GLU A 90 -4.83 -0.16 -2.72
CA GLU A 90 -4.43 -1.05 -3.83
C GLU A 90 -2.99 -1.57 -3.70
N ARG A 91 -2.14 -0.88 -2.95
CA ARG A 91 -0.73 -1.24 -2.78
C ARG A 91 -0.49 -2.12 -1.58
N ILE A 92 -1.19 -1.86 -0.47
CA ILE A 92 -0.90 -2.54 0.79
C ILE A 92 -2.02 -3.47 1.24
N ILE A 93 -3.30 -3.24 0.90
CA ILE A 93 -4.41 -4.06 1.40
C ILE A 93 -4.87 -5.08 0.35
N ALA A 94 -5.20 -4.61 -0.85
CA ALA A 94 -5.76 -5.44 -1.92
C ALA A 94 -4.89 -6.66 -2.29
N PRO A 95 -3.53 -6.55 -2.39
CA PRO A 95 -2.69 -7.67 -2.80
C PRO A 95 -2.70 -8.86 -1.83
N VAL A 96 -3.05 -8.61 -0.56
CA VAL A 96 -3.09 -9.65 0.48
C VAL A 96 -4.42 -10.40 0.49
N ASN A 97 -5.47 -9.91 -0.18
CA ASN A 97 -6.81 -10.53 -0.17
C ASN A 97 -7.21 -11.01 1.24
N PRO A 98 -7.29 -10.11 2.22
CA PRO A 98 -7.38 -10.48 3.63
C PRO A 98 -8.70 -11.17 3.97
N SER A 99 -8.67 -12.07 4.95
CA SER A 99 -9.91 -12.67 5.51
C SER A 99 -10.65 -11.71 6.45
N MET A 100 -9.93 -10.74 7.01
CA MET A 100 -10.45 -9.71 7.91
C MET A 100 -9.50 -8.52 7.92
N ILE A 101 -10.06 -7.32 8.03
CA ILE A 101 -9.31 -6.07 8.22
C ILE A 101 -9.72 -5.49 9.58
N VAL A 102 -8.73 -5.26 10.44
CA VAL A 102 -8.86 -4.52 11.70
C VAL A 102 -8.33 -3.12 11.46
N VAL A 103 -9.22 -2.13 11.56
CA VAL A 103 -8.88 -0.72 11.36
C VAL A 103 -8.83 -0.01 12.70
N TYR A 104 -7.73 0.69 12.96
CA TYR A 104 -7.63 1.67 14.04
C TYR A 104 -6.94 2.93 13.48
N ALA A 105 -7.74 3.94 13.15
CA ALA A 105 -7.34 5.21 12.58
C ALA A 105 -8.32 6.30 13.05
N GLY A 106 -7.99 7.59 12.86
CA GLY A 106 -8.78 8.73 13.34
C GLY A 106 -8.00 9.67 14.26
N ASP A 107 -7.02 9.16 15.01
CA ASP A 107 -6.29 9.97 16.00
C ASP A 107 -5.45 11.10 15.36
N ASN A 108 -5.03 10.94 14.10
CA ASN A 108 -4.27 11.96 13.34
C ASN A 108 -5.16 12.75 12.37
N ASP A 109 -6.45 12.41 12.30
CA ASP A 109 -7.42 13.02 11.41
C ASP A 109 -7.87 14.34 12.08
N GLU A 110 -6.98 15.33 12.07
CA GLU A 110 -7.32 16.70 12.43
C GLU A 110 -8.39 17.19 11.45
N MET A 111 -9.39 17.94 11.94
CA MET A 111 -10.47 18.45 11.09
C MET A 111 -9.92 19.31 9.94
N ILE A 112 -9.78 18.70 8.78
CA ILE A 112 -9.82 19.38 7.50
C ILE A 112 -11.04 18.81 6.78
N VAL A 113 -12.18 19.45 7.06
CA VAL A 113 -13.32 19.48 6.14
C VAL A 113 -13.11 20.74 5.30
N PRO A 114 -12.72 20.64 4.03
CA PRO A 114 -13.09 21.65 3.05
C PRO A 114 -14.58 21.49 2.67
#